data_AF-A0A836HVZ1-F1
#
_entry.id   AF-A0A836HVZ1-F1
#
_cell.length_a   1.000
_cell.length_b   1.000
_cell.length_c   1.000
_cell.angle_alpha   90.00
_cell.angle_beta   90.00
_cell.angle_gamma   90.00
#
_symmetry.space_group_name_H-M   'P 1'
#
loop_
_entity.id
_entity.type
_entity.pdbx_description
1 polymer ?
#
loop_
_entity_poly.entity_id
_entity_poly.type
_entity_poly.pdbx_seq_one_letter_code
_entity_poly.pdbx_strand_id
1 'polypeptide(L)'
;MSEDTAALVKQPVEGATGTASGLGVDDSTMSDIVDKLRMLHYETSFCRSFKPPFSPLSPYYFSGPSSQDNPNTQFYYFTSLCVWLMKLCGHQLDAPGQFDDPNASSTTILAELRSMNIAIANIAPTRLKQGSGEAVLAVLSALVNAALSSTGYNFEPIDYGQVDRYDELATVADADDEQDEDEIEDNVVIDSDDDDEVYVRAVSGSRNVKSDSDRPPTPKVDVEEWRMEVERVAPLLQVRQSSLDDWRSRIESATVLLKAVENMYPDAKLMLERLACDMDKSRDRIQKREQTLAQQFSDQVEEYRVKLRELNTSRDAANVAQQTVQQMTVELSQISELLDQTKRDIADRQAKISDTTPLIQVKEAVVKVQAEIKLMSLRIGILQNGVLQHVMKQTKARREGLTIEGAEMYSGEVMLS
;
A
#
# COMPACT_ATOMS: atom_id res chain seq x y z
N MET A 1 48.49 10.20 15.41
CA MET A 1 47.39 11.12 15.68
C MET A 1 47.00 11.77 14.39
N SER A 2 46.01 11.19 13.71
CA SER A 2 45.19 11.81 12.67
C SER A 2 43.90 11.03 12.66
N GLU A 3 42.81 11.78 12.70
CA GLU A 3 41.41 11.35 12.77
C GLU A 3 41.01 10.63 11.48
N ASP A 4 40.26 9.53 11.61
CA ASP A 4 39.52 8.93 10.50
C ASP A 4 38.04 8.85 10.91
N THR A 5 37.24 9.65 10.24
CA THR A 5 35.80 9.82 10.41
C THR A 5 35.04 8.61 9.88
N ALA A 6 34.38 7.86 10.76
CA ALA A 6 33.50 6.76 10.38
C ALA A 6 32.14 7.28 9.88
N ALA A 7 31.91 7.20 8.57
CA ALA A 7 30.62 7.47 7.95
C ALA A 7 29.65 6.30 8.20
N LEU A 8 28.53 6.59 8.86
CA LEU A 8 27.45 5.66 9.17
C LEU A 8 26.61 5.37 7.91
N VAL A 9 26.71 4.15 7.38
CA VAL A 9 25.88 3.63 6.29
C VAL A 9 24.46 3.37 6.82
N LYS A 10 23.47 4.14 6.34
CA LYS A 10 22.05 3.91 6.59
C LYS A 10 21.53 2.80 5.67
N GLN A 11 21.06 1.70 6.26
CA GLN A 11 20.31 0.65 5.56
C GLN A 11 18.95 1.17 5.06
N PRO A 12 18.41 0.65 3.94
CA PRO A 12 17.07 0.97 3.49
C PRO A 12 16.04 0.20 4.33
N VAL A 13 15.02 0.92 4.80
CA VAL A 13 13.87 0.38 5.52
C VAL A 13 13.00 -0.41 4.54
N GLU A 14 12.83 -1.70 4.82
CA GLU A 14 11.86 -2.58 4.16
C GLU A 14 10.43 -2.06 4.38
N GLY A 15 9.79 -1.62 3.30
CA GLY A 15 8.36 -1.29 3.25
C GLY A 15 7.53 -2.54 3.01
N ALA A 16 6.62 -2.79 3.94
CA ALA A 16 5.78 -3.98 4.07
C ALA A 16 5.02 -4.38 2.80
N THR A 17 5.12 -5.67 2.47
CA THR A 17 4.23 -6.39 1.56
C THR A 17 2.87 -6.60 2.23
N GLY A 18 1.84 -5.89 1.75
CA GLY A 18 0.44 -6.07 2.14
C GLY A 18 -0.47 -6.12 0.91
N THR A 19 -0.86 -7.34 0.52
CA THR A 19 -2.05 -7.74 -0.27
C THR A 19 -2.52 -6.82 -1.42
N ALA A 20 -2.14 -7.21 -2.64
CA ALA A 20 -2.74 -6.75 -3.88
C ALA A 20 -4.12 -7.39 -4.12
N SER A 21 -5.19 -6.59 -4.08
CA SER A 21 -6.40 -6.68 -4.93
C SER A 21 -7.40 -5.58 -4.57
N GLY A 22 -7.04 -4.36 -4.94
CA GLY A 22 -7.84 -3.14 -4.91
C GLY A 22 -6.96 -2.07 -5.56
N LEU A 23 -7.50 -1.24 -6.46
CA LEU A 23 -6.79 -0.04 -6.90
C LEU A 23 -6.53 0.74 -5.60
N GLY A 24 -5.28 0.85 -5.16
CA GLY A 24 -4.92 1.35 -3.82
C GLY A 24 -5.44 2.77 -3.56
N VAL A 25 -6.70 2.86 -3.14
CA VAL A 25 -7.46 4.06 -2.87
C VAL A 25 -8.05 3.83 -1.48
N ASP A 26 -7.35 4.34 -0.48
CA ASP A 26 -7.82 4.42 0.90
C ASP A 26 -8.71 5.66 1.10
N ASP A 27 -9.45 5.70 2.20
CA ASP A 27 -10.38 6.80 2.51
C ASP A 27 -9.68 8.17 2.61
N SER A 28 -8.34 8.19 2.76
CA SER A 28 -7.54 9.41 2.80
C SER A 28 -7.27 10.03 1.43
N THR A 29 -7.38 9.25 0.34
CA THR A 29 -7.08 9.72 -1.04
C THR A 29 -7.89 10.93 -1.47
N MET A 30 -9.16 11.02 -1.09
CA MET A 30 -10.01 12.15 -1.45
C MET A 30 -9.58 13.43 -0.70
N SER A 31 -9.15 13.32 0.56
CA SER A 31 -8.60 14.45 1.30
C SER A 31 -7.31 14.95 0.65
N ASP A 32 -6.41 14.03 0.28
CA ASP A 32 -5.16 14.35 -0.43
C ASP A 32 -5.44 15.03 -1.78
N ILE A 33 -6.42 14.54 -2.55
CA ILE A 33 -6.86 15.17 -3.80
C ILE A 33 -7.37 16.60 -3.53
N VAL A 34 -8.22 16.80 -2.52
CA VAL A 34 -8.77 18.13 -2.19
C VAL A 34 -7.66 19.10 -1.77
N ASP A 35 -6.72 18.66 -0.96
CA ASP A 35 -5.60 19.50 -0.52
C ASP A 35 -4.69 19.87 -1.69
N LYS A 36 -4.38 18.91 -2.57
CA LYS A 36 -3.63 19.18 -3.81
C LYS A 36 -4.38 20.09 -4.78
N LEU A 37 -5.71 19.99 -4.86
CA LEU A 37 -6.53 20.91 -5.64
C LEU A 37 -6.51 22.33 -5.05
N ARG A 38 -6.52 22.48 -3.72
CA ARG A 38 -6.35 23.79 -3.08
C ARG A 38 -5.00 24.44 -3.43
N MET A 39 -3.93 23.64 -3.50
CA MET A 39 -2.61 24.12 -3.95
C MET A 39 -2.63 24.64 -5.40
N LEU A 40 -3.51 24.10 -6.25
CA LEU A 40 -3.73 24.56 -7.63
C LEU A 40 -4.73 25.73 -7.75
N HIS A 41 -5.08 26.39 -6.64
CA HIS A 41 -6.07 27.48 -6.58
C HIS A 41 -7.43 27.12 -7.20
N TYR A 42 -7.84 25.87 -7.02
CA TYR A 42 -9.08 25.29 -7.53
C TYR A 42 -10.34 26.15 -7.22
N GLU A 43 -10.47 26.65 -5.99
CA GLU A 43 -11.65 27.41 -5.56
C GLU A 43 -11.81 28.75 -6.29
N THR A 44 -10.70 29.35 -6.72
CA THR A 44 -10.69 30.64 -7.42
C THR A 44 -10.72 30.46 -8.93
N SER A 45 -10.01 29.45 -9.45
CA SER A 45 -9.79 29.26 -10.89
C SER A 45 -10.83 28.35 -11.55
N PHE A 46 -11.32 27.33 -10.84
CA PHE A 46 -12.30 26.37 -11.37
C PHE A 46 -13.72 26.70 -10.91
N CYS A 47 -13.97 26.79 -9.59
CA CYS A 47 -15.33 26.95 -9.07
C CYS A 47 -16.03 28.23 -9.54
N ARG A 48 -15.26 29.31 -9.77
CA ARG A 48 -15.80 30.60 -10.25
C ARG A 48 -15.87 30.73 -11.78
N SER A 49 -15.20 29.84 -12.52
CA SER A 49 -15.12 29.90 -13.98
C SER A 49 -16.35 29.29 -14.67
N PHE A 50 -17.03 28.33 -14.02
CA PHE A 50 -18.19 27.64 -14.59
C PHE A 50 -19.50 28.34 -14.20
N LYS A 51 -20.53 28.25 -15.06
CA LYS A 51 -21.88 28.78 -14.81
C LYS A 51 -22.91 27.66 -14.96
N PRO A 52 -23.68 27.31 -13.91
CA PRO A 52 -23.62 27.83 -12.54
C PRO A 52 -22.30 27.47 -11.82
N PRO A 53 -21.87 28.28 -10.83
CA PRO A 53 -20.62 28.04 -10.12
C PRO A 53 -20.69 26.73 -9.33
N PHE A 54 -19.64 25.93 -9.43
CA PHE A 54 -19.54 24.68 -8.67
C PHE A 54 -19.27 24.97 -7.20
N SER A 55 -19.97 24.27 -6.31
CA SER A 55 -19.66 24.29 -4.87
C SER A 55 -18.27 23.67 -4.63
N PRO A 56 -17.45 24.21 -3.71
CA PRO A 56 -16.18 23.61 -3.33
C PRO A 56 -16.34 22.13 -2.92
N LEU A 57 -15.37 21.30 -3.31
CA LEU A 57 -15.40 19.86 -3.02
C LEU A 57 -15.32 19.58 -1.52
N SER A 58 -16.24 18.73 -1.05
CA SER A 58 -16.17 18.12 0.28
C SER A 58 -15.21 16.92 0.27
N PRO A 59 -14.50 16.61 1.38
CA PRO A 59 -13.56 15.49 1.48
C PRO A 59 -14.14 14.09 1.19
N TYR A 60 -15.45 13.97 1.01
CA TYR A 60 -16.14 12.70 0.74
C TYR A 60 -16.94 12.71 -0.57
N TYR A 61 -16.88 13.78 -1.37
CA TYR A 61 -17.80 14.01 -2.49
C TYR A 61 -17.70 12.96 -3.61
N PHE A 62 -16.50 12.47 -3.93
CA PHE A 62 -16.28 11.45 -4.96
C PHE A 62 -16.06 10.04 -4.40
N SER A 63 -15.97 9.87 -3.08
CA SER A 63 -15.77 8.56 -2.43
C SER A 63 -17.00 7.65 -2.56
N GLY A 64 -18.18 8.23 -2.73
CA GLY A 64 -19.41 7.50 -3.00
C GLY A 64 -20.48 8.36 -3.68
N PRO A 65 -21.66 7.78 -3.95
CA PRO A 65 -22.79 8.54 -4.48
C PRO A 65 -23.13 9.69 -3.52
N SER A 66 -23.21 10.91 -4.04
CA SER A 66 -23.51 12.08 -3.21
C SER A 66 -24.94 11.99 -2.73
N SER A 67 -25.14 12.21 -1.43
CA SER A 67 -26.47 12.37 -0.84
C SER A 67 -27.15 13.68 -1.23
N GLN A 68 -26.39 14.63 -1.79
CA GLN A 68 -26.86 15.99 -2.10
C GLN A 68 -27.13 16.21 -3.59
N ASP A 69 -26.40 15.51 -4.46
CA ASP A 69 -26.45 15.71 -5.91
C ASP A 69 -26.87 14.46 -6.67
N ASN A 70 -27.52 14.65 -7.83
CA ASN A 70 -27.82 13.56 -8.74
C ASN A 70 -26.53 12.94 -9.31
N PRO A 71 -26.49 11.62 -9.60
CA PRO A 71 -25.32 10.95 -10.17
C PRO A 71 -24.80 11.58 -11.47
N ASN A 72 -25.71 12.11 -12.31
CA ASN A 72 -25.33 12.83 -13.53
C ASN A 72 -24.61 14.15 -13.23
N THR A 73 -25.00 14.85 -12.16
CA THR A 73 -24.34 16.08 -11.73
C THR A 73 -22.94 15.78 -11.19
N GLN A 74 -22.77 14.70 -10.42
CA GLN A 74 -21.45 14.26 -9.97
C GLN A 74 -20.54 13.88 -11.15
N PHE A 75 -21.07 13.16 -12.14
CA PHE A 75 -20.32 12.79 -13.34
C PHE A 75 -19.94 14.02 -14.18
N TYR A 76 -20.84 14.99 -14.32
CA TYR A 76 -20.56 16.26 -14.99
C TYR A 76 -19.47 17.06 -14.27
N TYR A 77 -19.50 17.07 -12.93
CA TYR A 77 -18.45 17.69 -12.12
C TYR A 77 -17.09 17.01 -12.34
N PHE A 78 -17.06 15.67 -12.26
CA PHE A 78 -15.86 14.88 -12.49
C PHE A 78 -15.25 15.13 -13.87
N THR A 79 -16.07 15.04 -14.92
CA THR A 79 -15.60 15.25 -16.31
C THR A 79 -15.10 16.67 -16.53
N SER A 80 -15.80 17.67 -16.00
CA SER A 80 -15.36 19.08 -16.04
C SER A 80 -14.03 19.29 -15.31
N LEU A 81 -13.86 18.64 -14.15
CA LEU A 81 -12.63 18.71 -13.36
C LEU A 81 -11.45 18.05 -14.09
N CYS A 82 -11.66 16.89 -14.71
CA CYS A 82 -10.65 16.24 -15.54
C CYS A 82 -10.19 17.13 -16.69
N VAL A 83 -11.12 17.75 -17.43
CA VAL A 83 -10.77 18.65 -18.54
C VAL A 83 -10.02 19.88 -18.06
N TRP A 84 -10.38 20.43 -16.90
CA TRP A 84 -9.62 21.54 -16.31
C TRP A 84 -8.20 21.12 -15.94
N LEU A 85 -8.01 19.99 -15.28
CA LEU A 85 -6.68 19.47 -14.93
C LEU A 85 -5.84 19.19 -16.18
N MET A 86 -6.43 18.61 -17.22
CA MET A 86 -5.77 18.38 -18.51
C MET A 86 -5.35 19.69 -19.20
N LYS A 87 -6.18 20.74 -19.08
CA LYS A 87 -5.84 22.07 -19.57
C LYS A 87 -4.64 22.67 -18.84
N LEU A 88 -4.52 22.45 -17.52
CA LEU A 88 -3.34 22.85 -16.76
C LEU A 88 -2.08 22.10 -17.23
N CYS A 89 -2.21 20.83 -17.61
CA CYS A 89 -1.15 20.03 -18.21
C CYS A 89 -0.82 20.41 -19.67
N GLY A 90 -1.49 21.39 -20.27
CA GLY A 90 -1.23 21.86 -21.64
C GLY A 90 -2.05 21.16 -22.75
N HIS A 91 -3.01 20.29 -22.41
CA HIS A 91 -3.89 19.64 -23.37
C HIS A 91 -5.24 20.35 -23.46
N GLN A 92 -5.62 20.83 -24.64
CA GLN A 92 -6.93 21.47 -24.87
C GLN A 92 -7.96 20.42 -25.28
N LEU A 93 -8.90 20.15 -24.38
CA LEU A 93 -10.11 19.41 -24.66
C LEU A 93 -11.32 20.35 -24.60
N ASP A 94 -12.31 20.06 -25.43
CA ASP A 94 -13.59 20.75 -25.38
C ASP A 94 -14.28 20.48 -24.05
N ALA A 95 -14.91 21.51 -23.49
CA ALA A 95 -15.62 21.39 -22.21
C ALA A 95 -16.78 20.40 -22.38
N PRO A 96 -16.85 19.35 -21.54
CA PRO A 96 -17.91 18.36 -21.64
C PRO A 96 -19.25 19.02 -21.33
N GLY A 97 -20.29 18.67 -22.07
CA GLY A 97 -21.66 19.11 -21.84
C GLY A 97 -22.34 18.32 -20.73
N GLN A 98 -23.32 18.93 -20.05
CA GLN A 98 -24.12 18.28 -19.00
C GLN A 98 -24.94 17.06 -19.51
N PHE A 99 -25.13 16.97 -20.84
CA PHE A 99 -25.90 15.92 -21.50
C PHE A 99 -25.06 15.04 -22.44
N ASP A 100 -23.72 15.12 -22.37
CA ASP A 100 -22.86 14.25 -23.16
C ASP A 100 -23.00 12.79 -22.72
N ASP A 101 -22.84 11.85 -23.66
CA ASP A 101 -22.92 10.42 -23.36
C ASP A 101 -21.80 10.04 -22.37
N PRO A 102 -22.14 9.58 -21.15
CA PRO A 102 -21.15 9.28 -20.12
C PRO A 102 -20.10 8.26 -20.54
N ASN A 103 -20.46 7.32 -21.41
CA ASN A 103 -19.51 6.32 -21.91
C ASN A 103 -18.53 6.93 -22.93
N ALA A 104 -19.02 7.81 -23.81
CA ALA A 104 -18.17 8.52 -24.76
C ALA A 104 -17.19 9.45 -24.04
N SER A 105 -17.66 10.28 -23.11
CA SER A 105 -16.80 11.19 -22.33
C SER A 105 -15.77 10.44 -21.49
N SER A 106 -16.15 9.31 -20.87
CA SER A 106 -15.21 8.44 -20.14
C SER A 106 -14.15 7.84 -21.07
N THR A 107 -14.52 7.48 -22.30
CA THR A 107 -13.58 6.93 -23.30
C THR A 107 -12.60 8.01 -23.78
N THR A 108 -13.08 9.23 -24.03
CA THR A 108 -12.23 10.38 -24.40
C THR A 108 -11.24 10.71 -23.29
N ILE A 109 -11.69 10.81 -22.03
CA ILE A 109 -10.81 11.05 -20.87
C ILE A 109 -9.73 9.95 -20.76
N LEU A 110 -10.10 8.67 -20.92
CA LEU A 110 -9.13 7.57 -20.89
C LEU A 110 -8.16 7.57 -22.08
N ALA A 111 -8.58 8.04 -23.25
CA ALA A 111 -7.70 8.19 -24.41
C ALA A 111 -6.65 9.28 -24.17
N GLU A 112 -7.04 10.39 -23.57
CA GLU A 112 -6.16 11.51 -23.26
C GLU A 112 -5.22 11.23 -22.09
N LEU A 113 -5.65 10.43 -21.11
CA LEU A 113 -4.75 9.93 -20.07
C LEU A 113 -3.60 9.08 -20.64
N ARG A 114 -3.88 8.30 -21.70
CA ARG A 114 -2.85 7.56 -22.42
C ARG A 114 -1.96 8.47 -23.26
N SER A 115 -2.50 9.54 -23.84
CA SER A 115 -1.72 10.52 -24.60
C SER A 115 -0.71 11.28 -23.71
N MET A 116 -1.09 11.57 -22.46
CA MET A 116 -0.24 12.22 -21.45
C MET A 116 0.77 11.28 -20.77
N ASN A 117 0.85 10.00 -21.16
CA ASN A 117 1.74 8.99 -20.59
C ASN A 117 1.60 8.82 -19.06
N ILE A 118 0.40 9.06 -18.51
CA ILE A 118 0.10 8.89 -17.08
C ILE A 118 -0.24 7.41 -16.86
N ALA A 119 0.57 6.71 -16.07
CA ALA A 119 0.41 5.29 -15.80
C ALA A 119 -0.77 5.04 -14.83
N ILE A 120 -1.95 4.77 -15.39
CA ILE A 120 -3.14 4.37 -14.64
C ILE A 120 -3.43 2.90 -14.94
N ALA A 121 -3.78 2.13 -13.91
CA ALA A 121 -4.24 0.74 -14.07
C ALA A 121 -5.41 0.66 -15.07
N ASN A 122 -5.58 -0.48 -15.77
CA ASN A 122 -6.56 -0.63 -16.84
C ASN A 122 -8.01 -0.50 -16.33
N ILE A 123 -8.52 0.74 -16.27
CA ILE A 123 -9.87 1.08 -15.83
C ILE A 123 -10.82 1.00 -17.03
N ALA A 124 -11.90 0.22 -16.89
CA ALA A 124 -12.95 0.17 -17.90
C ALA A 124 -13.79 1.47 -17.90
N PRO A 125 -14.18 2.01 -19.07
CA PRO A 125 -15.02 3.22 -19.15
C PRO A 125 -16.32 3.14 -18.35
N THR A 126 -16.89 1.94 -18.21
CA THR A 126 -18.11 1.68 -17.43
C THR A 126 -17.95 1.98 -15.94
N ARG A 127 -16.73 1.92 -15.39
CA ARG A 127 -16.45 2.26 -13.99
C ARG A 127 -16.40 3.76 -13.75
N LEU A 128 -16.06 4.55 -14.77
CA LEU A 128 -16.03 6.02 -14.69
C LEU A 128 -17.42 6.64 -14.83
N LYS A 129 -18.33 5.97 -15.56
CA LYS A 129 -19.73 6.40 -15.72
C LYS A 129 -20.47 6.62 -14.39
N GLN A 130 -20.07 5.93 -13.32
CA GLN A 130 -20.73 6.06 -12.02
C GLN A 130 -20.49 7.44 -11.37
N GLY A 131 -19.52 8.22 -11.85
CA GLY A 131 -19.24 9.58 -11.35
C GLY A 131 -18.71 9.64 -9.91
N SER A 132 -18.54 8.50 -9.26
CA SER A 132 -18.02 8.34 -7.90
C SER A 132 -17.40 6.94 -7.74
N GLY A 133 -16.50 6.81 -6.77
CA GLY A 133 -15.83 5.57 -6.40
C GLY A 133 -14.35 5.49 -6.80
N GLU A 134 -13.77 4.34 -6.47
CA GLU A 134 -12.34 4.03 -6.56
C GLU A 134 -11.69 4.36 -7.92
N ALA A 135 -12.37 4.03 -9.03
CA ALA A 135 -11.85 4.30 -10.38
C ALA A 135 -11.78 5.80 -10.70
N VAL A 136 -12.72 6.59 -10.18
CA VAL A 136 -12.78 8.05 -10.35
C VAL A 136 -11.68 8.71 -9.54
N LEU A 137 -11.50 8.29 -8.29
CA LEU A 137 -10.45 8.79 -7.40
C LEU A 137 -9.04 8.47 -7.93
N ALA A 138 -8.81 7.26 -8.44
CA ALA A 138 -7.52 6.89 -9.03
C ALA A 138 -7.16 7.73 -10.26
N VAL A 139 -8.15 8.09 -11.09
CA VAL A 139 -7.95 8.99 -12.24
C VAL A 139 -7.67 10.41 -11.78
N LEU A 140 -8.44 10.92 -10.80
CA LEU A 140 -8.25 12.27 -10.27
C LEU A 140 -6.89 12.43 -9.59
N SER A 141 -6.48 11.48 -8.74
CA SER A 141 -5.18 11.56 -8.06
C SER A 141 -4.02 11.59 -9.04
N ALA A 142 -4.06 10.76 -10.08
CA ALA A 142 -3.05 10.73 -11.13
C ALA A 142 -3.00 12.05 -11.93
N LEU A 143 -4.17 12.60 -12.30
CA LEU A 143 -4.28 13.88 -12.99
C LEU A 143 -3.80 15.06 -12.15
N VAL A 144 -4.17 15.10 -10.87
CA VAL A 144 -3.77 16.19 -9.96
C VAL A 144 -2.26 16.16 -9.71
N ASN A 145 -1.66 14.99 -9.52
CA ASN A 145 -0.21 14.85 -9.40
C ASN A 145 0.52 15.28 -10.68
N ALA A 146 -0.02 14.93 -11.85
CA ALA A 146 0.53 15.37 -13.14
C ALA A 146 0.39 16.89 -13.32
N ALA A 147 -0.76 17.47 -12.95
CA ALA A 147 -1.00 18.90 -13.02
C ALA A 147 -0.04 19.66 -12.10
N LEU A 148 0.12 19.23 -10.84
CA LEU A 148 1.08 19.82 -9.89
C LEU A 148 2.51 19.78 -10.42
N SER A 149 2.91 18.65 -11.01
CA SER A 149 4.24 18.49 -11.63
C SER A 149 4.43 19.46 -12.79
N SER A 150 3.40 19.70 -13.62
CA SER A 150 3.46 20.65 -14.73
C SER A 150 3.50 22.12 -14.28
N THR A 151 2.89 22.44 -13.14
CA THR A 151 2.89 23.79 -12.56
C THR A 151 4.17 24.13 -11.80
N GLY A 152 5.09 23.17 -11.64
CA GLY A 152 6.39 23.38 -10.97
C GLY A 152 6.29 23.54 -9.46
N TYR A 153 5.25 23.00 -8.83
CA TYR A 153 5.09 23.06 -7.37
C TYR A 153 6.07 22.08 -6.70
N ASN A 154 7.12 22.60 -6.05
CA ASN A 154 8.06 21.80 -5.27
C ASN A 154 7.58 21.68 -3.82
N PHE A 155 7.39 20.45 -3.36
CA PHE A 155 7.19 20.18 -1.94
C PHE A 155 8.52 20.43 -1.22
N GLU A 156 8.59 21.49 -0.42
CA GLU A 156 9.73 21.73 0.44
C GLU A 156 9.68 20.73 1.62
N PRO A 157 10.73 19.92 1.83
CA PRO A 157 10.76 18.98 2.95
C PRO A 157 10.80 19.77 4.26
N ILE A 158 9.92 19.39 5.18
CA ILE A 158 9.85 19.99 6.51
C ILE A 158 11.18 19.72 7.25
N ASP A 159 11.83 20.79 7.71
CA ASP A 159 13.05 20.71 8.52
C ASP A 159 12.71 20.29 9.96
N TYR A 160 13.01 19.04 10.28
CA TYR A 160 12.86 18.49 11.64
C TYR A 160 14.02 18.87 12.58
N GLY A 161 14.97 19.70 12.14
CA GLY A 161 16.13 20.12 12.94
C GLY A 161 15.79 21.03 14.13
N GLN A 162 14.63 21.71 14.09
CA GLN A 162 14.19 22.66 15.13
C GLN A 162 13.05 22.14 16.02
N VAL A 163 12.67 20.87 15.90
CA VAL A 163 11.73 20.29 16.87
C VAL A 163 12.53 19.99 18.13
N ASP A 164 12.49 20.91 19.10
CA ASP A 164 12.91 20.65 20.46
C ASP A 164 12.24 19.34 20.90
N ARG A 165 13.05 18.30 21.08
CA ARG A 165 12.58 17.03 21.62
C ARG A 165 12.11 17.29 23.03
N TYR A 166 10.81 17.52 23.19
CA TYR A 166 10.15 17.46 24.47
C TYR A 166 10.22 16.01 24.94
N ASP A 167 11.19 15.73 25.82
CA ASP A 167 11.33 14.44 26.49
C ASP A 167 10.40 14.44 27.70
N GLU A 168 9.17 13.95 27.51
CA GLU A 168 8.14 13.85 28.55
C GLU A 168 8.55 12.95 29.74
N LEU A 169 9.69 12.24 29.64
CA LEU A 169 10.23 11.39 30.71
C LEU A 169 11.25 12.11 31.63
N ALA A 170 11.74 13.29 31.27
CA ALA A 170 12.67 14.05 32.11
C ALA A 170 11.98 14.65 33.34
N THR A 171 10.68 14.94 33.28
CA THR A 171 9.93 15.57 34.38
C THR A 171 9.46 14.62 35.48
N VAL A 172 9.62 13.30 35.32
CA VAL A 172 9.19 12.29 36.31
C VAL A 172 10.34 11.66 37.09
N ALA A 173 11.59 11.96 36.75
CA ALA A 173 12.77 11.37 37.39
C ALA A 173 13.36 12.22 38.54
N ASP A 174 13.02 13.52 38.63
CA ASP A 174 13.53 14.45 39.65
C ASP A 174 12.49 14.80 40.74
N ALA A 175 11.46 13.97 40.93
CA ALA A 175 10.41 14.19 41.93
C ALA A 175 10.56 13.33 43.20
N ASP A 176 11.79 13.02 43.61
CA ASP A 176 12.07 12.45 44.92
C ASP A 176 13.33 13.11 45.51
N ASP A 177 13.18 13.66 46.72
CA ASP A 177 14.17 14.36 47.56
C ASP A 177 14.59 15.79 47.13
N GLU A 178 13.80 16.80 47.51
CA GLU A 178 14.28 17.89 48.39
C GLU A 178 13.09 18.70 48.93
N GLN A 179 12.83 18.45 50.21
CA GLN A 179 11.87 19.14 51.05
C GLN A 179 12.53 20.42 51.56
N ASP A 180 12.45 21.50 50.79
CA ASP A 180 12.72 22.85 51.29
C ASP A 180 11.40 23.62 51.39
N GLU A 181 11.01 23.84 52.64
CA GLU A 181 9.94 24.71 53.07
C GLU A 181 10.35 26.18 52.84
N ASP A 182 10.00 26.74 51.68
CA ASP A 182 9.91 28.20 51.54
C ASP A 182 8.43 28.61 51.60
N GLU A 183 8.01 29.07 52.78
CA GLU A 183 6.78 29.81 53.01
C GLU A 183 6.67 30.95 51.99
N ILE A 184 5.73 30.84 51.06
CA ILE A 184 5.31 31.96 50.22
C ILE A 184 4.53 32.92 51.14
N GLU A 185 5.23 33.94 51.61
CA GLU A 185 4.68 35.06 52.37
C GLU A 185 3.67 35.81 51.48
N ASP A 186 2.39 35.53 51.71
CA ASP A 186 1.25 36.24 51.15
C ASP A 186 1.21 37.68 51.71
N ASN A 187 2.00 38.57 51.11
CA ASN A 187 1.99 39.98 51.48
C ASN A 187 2.25 40.89 50.28
N VAL A 188 1.41 40.78 49.24
CA VAL A 188 1.19 41.88 48.28
C VAL A 188 -0.01 42.66 48.76
N VAL A 189 0.23 43.56 49.73
CA VAL A 189 -0.69 44.65 50.03
C VAL A 189 -0.74 45.53 48.79
N ILE A 190 -1.90 45.55 48.14
CA ILE A 190 -2.23 46.53 47.10
C ILE A 190 -2.31 47.88 47.80
N ASP A 191 -1.22 48.65 47.76
CA ASP A 191 -1.24 50.05 48.15
C ASP A 191 -1.91 50.85 47.04
N SER A 192 -3.24 50.94 47.17
CA SER A 192 -4.02 51.99 46.54
C SER A 192 -3.92 53.21 47.44
N ASP A 193 -2.94 54.08 47.21
CA ASP A 193 -3.16 55.51 47.43
C ASP A 193 -2.16 56.40 46.66
N ASP A 194 -2.76 57.37 45.98
CA ASP A 194 -2.25 58.73 45.79
C ASP A 194 -0.97 58.94 44.96
N ASP A 195 -1.11 58.82 43.63
CA ASP A 195 -0.11 59.26 42.65
C ASP A 195 -0.38 60.70 42.13
N ASP A 196 -1.04 61.55 42.93
CA ASP A 196 -1.31 62.97 42.61
C ASP A 196 -0.41 63.97 43.37
N GLU A 197 0.53 63.53 44.22
CA GLU A 197 1.36 64.45 45.04
C GLU A 197 2.82 64.70 44.56
N VAL A 198 3.27 64.13 43.44
CA VAL A 198 4.68 64.31 43.00
C VAL A 198 4.92 65.65 42.26
N TYR A 199 3.87 66.37 41.85
CA TYR A 199 4.01 67.61 41.06
C TYR A 199 3.99 68.93 41.85
N VAL A 200 3.88 68.92 43.19
CA VAL A 200 3.78 70.16 44.01
C VAL A 200 5.03 70.45 44.86
N ARG A 201 6.02 69.55 44.91
CA ARG A 201 7.19 69.72 45.81
C ARG A 201 8.35 70.57 45.26
N ALA A 202 8.23 71.12 44.05
CA ALA A 202 9.25 72.00 43.49
C ALA A 202 9.09 73.50 43.88
N VAL A 203 8.03 73.90 44.61
CA VAL A 203 7.71 75.33 44.83
C VAL A 203 7.85 75.80 46.29
N SER A 204 7.96 74.91 47.29
CA SER A 204 8.08 75.33 48.70
C SER A 204 9.51 75.18 49.25
N GLY A 205 10.44 75.88 48.61
CA GLY A 205 11.77 76.14 49.17
C GLY A 205 11.73 77.35 50.10
N SER A 206 11.45 77.12 51.37
CA SER A 206 11.54 78.14 52.42
C SER A 206 12.99 78.64 52.59
N ARG A 207 13.32 79.75 51.93
CA ARG A 207 14.50 80.57 52.19
C ARG A 207 14.06 81.86 52.87
N ASN A 208 14.13 81.85 54.19
CA ASN A 208 13.90 83.03 55.01
C ASN A 208 15.11 83.98 54.91
N VAL A 209 15.03 84.95 54.00
CA VAL A 209 15.92 86.13 53.99
C VAL A 209 15.03 87.36 54.10
N LYS A 210 15.01 87.96 55.29
CA LYS A 210 14.37 89.25 55.52
C LYS A 210 15.28 90.38 55.06
N SER A 211 14.65 91.34 54.38
CA SER A 211 15.01 92.76 54.30
C SER A 211 16.24 93.13 53.46
N ASP A 212 16.03 93.28 52.15
CA ASP A 212 16.14 94.58 51.44
C ASP A 212 16.16 94.32 49.92
N SER A 213 14.98 94.27 49.28
CA SER A 213 14.85 94.34 47.82
C SER A 213 13.39 94.58 47.43
N ASP A 214 12.78 95.63 47.96
CA ASP A 214 11.47 96.11 47.50
C ASP A 214 11.62 96.97 46.22
N ARG A 215 12.27 96.37 45.22
CA ARG A 215 12.24 96.79 43.82
C ARG A 215 12.14 95.52 42.98
N PRO A 216 11.05 95.32 42.21
CA PRO A 216 11.04 94.28 41.19
C PRO A 216 12.27 94.51 40.28
N PRO A 217 13.01 93.46 39.87
CA PRO A 217 14.07 93.62 38.89
C PRO A 217 13.41 94.21 37.65
N THR A 218 13.71 95.48 37.36
CA THR A 218 13.29 96.10 36.10
C THR A 218 13.86 95.23 34.98
N PRO A 219 13.04 94.71 34.05
CA PRO A 219 13.56 93.91 32.96
C PRO A 219 14.61 94.75 32.25
N LYS A 220 15.85 94.24 32.15
CA LYS A 220 16.88 94.80 31.26
C LYS A 220 16.60 94.38 29.82
N VAL A 221 15.33 94.41 29.44
CA VAL A 221 14.86 94.07 28.11
C VAL A 221 14.15 95.31 27.63
N ASP A 222 14.70 95.90 26.59
CA ASP A 222 14.12 97.08 25.96
C ASP A 222 12.72 96.73 25.45
N VAL A 223 11.77 97.62 25.67
CA VAL A 223 10.34 97.38 25.34
C VAL A 223 10.19 97.18 23.83
N GLU A 224 10.98 97.91 23.05
CA GLU A 224 11.06 97.79 21.60
C GLU A 224 11.68 96.45 21.16
N GLU A 225 12.74 95.96 21.81
CA GLU A 225 13.33 94.64 21.49
C GLU A 225 12.35 93.50 21.80
N TRP A 226 11.67 93.57 22.95
CA TRP A 226 10.64 92.59 23.29
C TRP A 226 9.49 92.62 22.30
N ARG A 227 9.04 93.82 21.90
CA ARG A 227 7.97 93.96 20.92
C ARG A 227 8.36 93.42 19.55
N MET A 228 9.60 93.68 19.10
CA MET A 228 10.12 93.12 17.85
C MET A 228 10.19 91.60 17.90
N GLU A 229 10.60 91.02 19.04
CA GLU A 229 10.64 89.58 19.23
C GLU A 229 9.23 88.96 19.26
N VAL A 230 8.25 89.64 19.88
CA VAL A 230 6.84 89.25 19.84
C VAL A 230 6.29 89.31 18.41
N GLU A 231 6.56 90.38 17.66
CA GLU A 231 6.13 90.50 16.25
C GLU A 231 6.81 89.44 15.35
N ARG A 232 8.06 89.06 15.66
CA ARG A 232 8.81 88.00 14.96
C ARG A 232 8.27 86.61 15.26
N VAL A 233 7.90 86.32 16.51
CA VAL A 233 7.48 85.00 16.98
C VAL A 233 5.96 84.80 16.83
N ALA A 234 5.16 85.86 16.81
CA ALA A 234 3.71 85.80 16.60
C ALA A 234 3.27 84.98 15.36
N PRO A 235 3.86 85.13 14.16
CA PRO A 235 3.52 84.30 13.01
C PRO A 235 4.04 82.85 13.13
N LEU A 236 5.06 82.60 13.95
CA LEU A 236 5.55 81.23 14.24
C LEU A 236 4.67 80.51 15.28
N LEU A 237 3.97 81.27 16.12
CA LEU A 237 2.98 80.80 17.10
C LEU A 237 1.57 80.71 16.55
N GLN A 238 1.35 81.11 15.28
CA GLN A 238 0.10 80.79 14.61
C GLN A 238 0.02 79.26 14.46
N VAL A 239 -0.66 78.64 15.42
CA VAL A 239 -1.14 77.27 15.33
C VAL A 239 -2.11 77.24 14.15
N ARG A 240 -1.58 76.99 12.95
CA ARG A 240 -2.42 76.55 11.83
C ARG A 240 -3.11 75.31 12.37
N GLN A 241 -4.45 75.33 12.44
CA GLN A 241 -5.23 74.11 12.67
C GLN A 241 -4.79 73.11 11.61
N SER A 242 -3.87 72.24 12.00
CA SER A 242 -3.29 71.23 11.15
C SER A 242 -4.36 70.18 10.93
N SER A 243 -4.91 70.21 9.71
CA SER A 243 -5.34 69.04 8.93
C SER A 243 -5.73 67.81 9.77
N LEU A 244 -7.03 67.61 10.00
CA LEU A 244 -7.73 66.31 10.14
C LEU A 244 -7.07 65.17 10.97
N ASP A 245 -6.05 65.46 11.77
CA ASP A 245 -5.16 64.49 12.39
C ASP A 245 -4.64 65.03 13.72
N ASP A 246 -5.57 65.64 14.47
CA ASP A 246 -5.39 65.90 15.88
C ASP A 246 -5.24 64.54 16.57
N TRP A 247 -4.04 64.24 17.05
CA TRP A 247 -3.75 63.08 17.90
C TRP A 247 -4.75 62.97 19.07
N ARG A 248 -5.31 64.10 19.51
CA ARG A 248 -6.40 64.16 20.50
C ARG A 248 -7.68 63.47 20.01
N SER A 249 -8.12 63.74 18.79
CA SER A 249 -9.29 63.09 18.18
C SER A 249 -9.07 61.58 17.98
N ARG A 250 -7.83 61.19 17.64
CA ARG A 250 -7.44 59.78 17.56
C ARG A 250 -7.50 59.09 18.93
N ILE A 251 -6.95 59.71 19.96
CA ILE A 251 -7.04 59.19 21.34
C ILE A 251 -8.49 59.10 21.80
N GLU A 252 -9.29 60.13 21.56
CA GLU A 252 -10.71 60.12 21.92
C GLU A 252 -11.45 58.99 21.19
N SER A 253 -11.22 58.82 19.88
CA SER A 253 -11.79 57.69 19.12
C SER A 253 -11.32 56.33 19.63
N ALA A 254 -10.04 56.19 20.03
CA ALA A 254 -9.50 54.98 20.61
C ALA A 254 -10.13 54.66 21.98
N THR A 255 -10.36 55.68 22.82
CA THR A 255 -11.05 55.48 24.11
C THR A 255 -12.51 55.06 23.94
N VAL A 256 -13.20 55.57 22.92
CA VAL A 256 -14.58 55.16 22.60
C VAL A 256 -14.61 53.71 22.11
N LEU A 257 -13.68 53.32 21.22
CA LEU A 257 -13.56 51.94 20.75
C LEU A 257 -13.17 50.99 21.89
N LEU A 258 -12.25 51.39 22.78
CA LEU A 258 -11.87 50.61 23.96
C LEU A 258 -13.09 50.33 24.84
N LYS A 259 -13.87 51.35 25.18
CA LYS A 259 -15.11 51.19 25.97
C LYS A 259 -16.14 50.31 25.26
N ALA A 260 -16.25 50.42 23.93
CA ALA A 260 -17.12 49.54 23.15
C ALA A 260 -16.66 48.07 23.24
N VAL A 261 -15.36 47.82 23.16
CA VAL A 261 -14.78 46.48 23.33
C VAL A 261 -14.97 45.97 24.76
N GLU A 262 -14.73 46.78 25.78
CA GLU A 262 -14.94 46.42 27.20
C GLU A 262 -16.40 46.04 27.48
N ASN A 263 -17.35 46.72 26.84
CA ASN A 263 -18.77 46.40 26.97
C ASN A 263 -19.16 45.11 26.23
N MET A 264 -18.58 44.84 25.06
CA MET A 264 -18.91 43.66 24.24
C MET A 264 -18.18 42.38 24.68
N TYR A 265 -17.01 42.52 25.29
CA TYR A 265 -16.17 41.42 25.75
C TYR A 265 -16.87 40.44 26.71
N PRO A 266 -17.56 40.88 27.79
CA PRO A 266 -18.20 39.96 28.73
C PRO A 266 -19.30 39.11 28.05
N ASP A 267 -20.08 39.70 27.17
CA ASP A 267 -21.13 38.98 26.42
C ASP A 267 -20.52 37.95 25.46
N ALA A 268 -19.48 38.33 24.72
CA ALA A 268 -18.76 37.41 23.83
C ALA A 268 -18.11 36.26 24.61
N LYS A 269 -17.48 36.57 25.77
CA LYS A 269 -16.87 35.59 26.66
C LYS A 269 -17.92 34.60 27.18
N LEU A 270 -19.08 35.08 27.63
CA LEU A 270 -20.16 34.23 28.13
C LEU A 270 -20.73 33.33 27.01
N MET A 271 -20.89 33.85 25.80
CA MET A 271 -21.32 33.04 24.64
C MET A 271 -20.31 31.92 24.33
N LEU A 272 -19.01 32.21 24.38
CA LEU A 272 -17.93 31.24 24.18
C LEU A 272 -17.90 30.19 25.29
N GLU A 273 -18.01 30.59 26.56
CA GLU A 273 -18.07 29.68 27.71
C GLU A 273 -19.28 28.75 27.64
N ARG A 274 -20.44 29.28 27.25
CA ARG A 274 -21.64 28.47 27.03
C ARG A 274 -21.46 27.48 25.90
N LEU A 275 -20.86 27.91 24.78
CA LEU A 275 -20.57 27.03 23.65
C LEU A 275 -19.62 25.90 24.07
N ALA A 276 -18.54 26.23 24.80
CA ALA A 276 -17.62 25.24 25.33
C ALA A 276 -18.34 24.22 26.23
N CYS A 277 -19.16 24.68 27.17
CA CYS A 277 -19.95 23.81 28.04
C CYS A 277 -20.92 22.91 27.26
N ASP A 278 -21.57 23.43 26.22
CA ASP A 278 -22.49 22.65 25.39
C ASP A 278 -21.74 21.62 24.51
N MET A 279 -20.53 21.96 24.05
CA MET A 279 -19.63 21.05 23.35
C MET A 279 -19.13 19.94 24.28
N ASP A 280 -18.74 20.24 25.51
CA ASP A 280 -18.30 19.24 26.50
C ASP A 280 -19.43 18.26 26.84
N LYS A 281 -20.64 18.78 27.09
CA LYS A 281 -21.82 17.92 27.27
C LYS A 281 -22.10 17.05 26.05
N SER A 282 -21.85 17.55 24.84
CA SER A 282 -22.01 16.76 23.61
C SER A 282 -20.96 15.67 23.50
N ARG A 283 -19.70 16.01 23.78
CA ARG A 283 -18.57 15.07 23.85
C ARG A 283 -18.86 13.96 24.85
N ASP A 284 -19.28 14.28 26.07
CA ASP A 284 -19.60 13.29 27.10
C ASP A 284 -20.74 12.37 26.69
N ARG A 285 -21.76 12.90 26.00
CA ARG A 285 -22.86 12.08 25.45
C ARG A 285 -22.37 11.14 24.37
N ILE A 286 -21.48 11.60 23.49
CA ILE A 286 -20.89 10.77 22.43
C ILE A 286 -20.03 9.69 23.08
N GLN A 287 -19.13 10.04 23.99
CA GLN A 287 -18.25 9.12 24.69
C GLN A 287 -19.03 8.04 25.45
N LYS A 288 -20.12 8.39 26.15
CA LYS A 288 -20.99 7.41 26.82
C LYS A 288 -21.69 6.47 25.83
N ARG A 289 -22.13 6.98 24.68
CA ARG A 289 -22.74 6.16 23.63
C ARG A 289 -21.72 5.22 22.99
N GLU A 290 -20.51 5.71 22.70
CA GLU A 290 -19.41 4.90 22.19
C GLU A 290 -19.02 3.79 23.17
N GLN A 291 -18.90 4.11 24.47
CA GLN A 291 -18.62 3.11 25.50
C GLN A 291 -19.74 2.05 25.57
N THR A 292 -21.01 2.48 25.48
CA THR A 292 -22.15 1.55 25.49
C THR A 292 -22.15 0.66 24.25
N LEU A 293 -21.89 1.23 23.06
CA LEU A 293 -21.79 0.47 21.81
C LEU A 293 -20.61 -0.51 21.86
N ALA A 294 -19.45 -0.08 22.32
CA ALA A 294 -18.29 -0.94 22.49
C ALA A 294 -18.60 -2.12 23.42
N GLN A 295 -19.28 -1.87 24.55
CA GLN A 295 -19.70 -2.93 25.45
C GLN A 295 -20.71 -3.89 24.80
N GLN A 296 -21.70 -3.37 24.07
CA GLN A 296 -22.71 -4.19 23.38
C GLN A 296 -22.11 -5.07 22.28
N PHE A 297 -21.12 -4.55 21.54
CA PHE A 297 -20.48 -5.30 20.46
C PHE A 297 -19.30 -6.16 20.93
N SER A 298 -18.76 -5.95 22.13
CA SER A 298 -17.66 -6.76 22.66
C SER A 298 -18.00 -8.26 22.68
N ASP A 299 -19.18 -8.61 23.19
CA ASP A 299 -19.62 -10.00 23.29
C ASP A 299 -19.84 -10.61 21.90
N GLN A 300 -20.44 -9.85 20.99
CA GLN A 300 -20.65 -10.29 19.61
C GLN A 300 -19.32 -10.50 18.88
N VAL A 301 -18.35 -9.59 19.05
CA VAL A 301 -17.01 -9.71 18.46
C VAL A 301 -16.30 -10.95 18.99
N GLU A 302 -16.41 -11.25 20.29
CA GLU A 302 -15.81 -12.48 20.84
C GLU A 302 -16.55 -13.72 20.34
N GLU A 303 -17.87 -13.70 20.19
CA GLU A 303 -18.62 -14.80 19.59
C GLU A 303 -18.20 -15.05 18.13
N TYR A 304 -18.05 -13.98 17.32
CA TYR A 304 -17.52 -14.08 15.96
C TYR A 304 -16.10 -14.65 15.94
N ARG A 305 -15.24 -14.28 16.91
CA ARG A 305 -13.90 -14.86 17.05
C ARG A 305 -13.94 -16.34 17.37
N VAL A 306 -14.82 -16.77 18.28
CA VAL A 306 -15.02 -18.19 18.59
C VAL A 306 -15.52 -18.94 17.35
N LYS A 307 -16.54 -18.42 16.65
CA LYS A 307 -17.06 -19.03 15.41
C LYS A 307 -16.02 -19.13 14.32
N LEU A 308 -15.15 -18.13 14.18
CA LEU A 308 -14.03 -18.17 13.23
C LEU A 308 -13.01 -19.25 13.60
N ARG A 309 -12.67 -19.40 14.88
CA ARG A 309 -11.82 -20.50 15.36
C ARG A 309 -12.45 -21.86 15.07
N GLU A 310 -13.75 -22.04 15.34
CA GLU A 310 -14.49 -23.27 15.04
C GLU A 310 -14.52 -23.59 13.53
N LEU A 311 -14.68 -22.59 12.68
CA LEU A 311 -14.66 -22.77 11.23
C LEU A 311 -13.26 -23.19 10.74
N ASN A 312 -12.22 -22.56 11.25
CA ASN A 312 -10.84 -22.91 10.90
C ASN A 312 -10.49 -24.33 11.35
N THR A 313 -10.86 -24.73 12.58
CA THR A 313 -10.61 -26.10 13.05
C THR A 313 -11.39 -27.14 12.24
N SER A 314 -12.65 -26.85 11.87
CA SER A 314 -13.43 -27.71 10.98
C SER A 314 -12.81 -27.81 9.59
N ARG A 315 -12.31 -26.70 9.03
CA ARG A 315 -11.62 -26.67 7.75
C ARG A 315 -10.32 -27.46 7.77
N ASP A 316 -9.53 -27.34 8.83
CA ASP A 316 -8.30 -28.11 9.01
C ASP A 316 -8.60 -29.61 9.14
N ALA A 317 -9.62 -29.99 9.92
CA ALA A 317 -10.06 -31.38 10.02
C ALA A 317 -10.53 -31.94 8.66
N ALA A 318 -11.25 -31.14 7.86
CA ALA A 318 -11.65 -31.53 6.51
C ALA A 318 -10.46 -31.69 5.57
N ASN A 319 -9.46 -30.79 5.63
CA ASN A 319 -8.24 -30.90 4.85
C ASN A 319 -7.45 -32.17 5.21
N VAL A 320 -7.31 -32.49 6.49
CA VAL A 320 -6.67 -33.73 6.95
C VAL A 320 -7.44 -34.95 6.45
N ALA A 321 -8.76 -34.98 6.58
CA ALA A 321 -9.58 -36.07 6.05
C ALA A 321 -9.43 -36.21 4.52
N GLN A 322 -9.36 -35.10 3.79
CA GLN A 322 -9.13 -35.09 2.34
C GLN A 322 -7.76 -35.66 1.97
N GLN A 323 -6.70 -35.31 2.71
CA GLN A 323 -5.37 -35.89 2.52
C GLN A 323 -5.38 -37.40 2.78
N THR A 324 -6.06 -37.87 3.84
CA THR A 324 -6.21 -39.30 4.13
C THR A 324 -6.97 -40.02 3.01
N VAL A 325 -8.04 -39.44 2.46
CA VAL A 325 -8.77 -40.02 1.31
C VAL A 325 -7.89 -40.09 0.07
N GLN A 326 -7.09 -39.06 -0.21
CA GLN A 326 -6.13 -39.08 -1.31
C GLN A 326 -5.10 -40.20 -1.13
N GLN A 327 -4.56 -40.35 0.09
CA GLN A 327 -3.63 -41.43 0.40
C GLN A 327 -4.26 -42.81 0.20
N MET A 328 -5.47 -43.06 0.74
CA MET A 328 -6.18 -44.32 0.51
C MET A 328 -6.49 -44.57 -0.96
N THR A 329 -6.76 -43.52 -1.74
CA THR A 329 -6.99 -43.64 -3.19
C THR A 329 -5.72 -44.09 -3.93
N VAL A 330 -4.56 -43.56 -3.53
CA VAL A 330 -3.26 -43.98 -4.07
C VAL A 330 -2.93 -45.42 -3.66
N GLU A 331 -3.20 -45.80 -2.41
CA GLU A 331 -3.00 -47.19 -1.96
C GLU A 331 -3.92 -48.16 -2.72
N LEU A 332 -5.19 -47.77 -2.95
CA LEU A 332 -6.12 -48.56 -3.76
C LEU A 332 -5.66 -48.71 -5.21
N SER A 333 -5.16 -47.63 -5.83
CA SER A 333 -4.63 -47.72 -7.20
C SER A 333 -3.40 -48.63 -7.27
N GLN A 334 -2.51 -48.55 -6.28
CA GLN A 334 -1.35 -49.43 -6.18
C GLN A 334 -1.76 -50.90 -6.01
N ILE A 335 -2.72 -51.20 -5.15
CA ILE A 335 -3.25 -52.57 -4.98
C ILE A 335 -3.91 -53.06 -6.26
N SER A 336 -4.67 -52.19 -6.95
CA SER A 336 -5.27 -52.52 -8.25
C SER A 336 -4.21 -52.84 -9.31
N GLU A 337 -3.12 -52.08 -9.34
CA GLU A 337 -2.02 -52.33 -10.28
C GLU A 337 -1.28 -53.64 -9.95
N LEU A 338 -1.05 -53.94 -8.67
CA LEU A 338 -0.51 -55.22 -8.23
C LEU A 338 -1.44 -56.39 -8.57
N LEU A 339 -2.76 -56.20 -8.43
CA LEU A 339 -3.76 -57.19 -8.82
C LEU A 339 -3.71 -57.44 -10.33
N ASP A 340 -3.61 -56.39 -11.14
CA ASP A 340 -3.52 -56.54 -12.60
C ASP A 340 -2.18 -57.13 -13.03
N GLN A 341 -1.08 -56.82 -12.34
CA GLN A 341 0.20 -57.47 -12.57
C GLN A 341 0.13 -58.98 -12.25
N THR A 342 -0.45 -59.35 -11.10
CA THR A 342 -0.61 -60.77 -10.75
C THR A 342 -1.55 -61.49 -11.72
N LYS A 343 -2.62 -60.84 -12.22
CA LYS A 343 -3.45 -61.39 -13.30
C LYS A 343 -2.65 -61.61 -14.58
N ARG A 344 -1.78 -60.66 -14.99
CA ARG A 344 -0.89 -60.83 -16.15
C ARG A 344 0.07 -62.01 -15.94
N ASP A 345 0.70 -62.10 -14.78
CA ASP A 345 1.61 -63.20 -14.43
C ASP A 345 0.88 -64.57 -14.46
N ILE A 346 -0.36 -64.62 -13.98
CA ILE A 346 -1.21 -65.83 -14.06
C ILE A 346 -1.52 -66.16 -15.52
N ALA A 347 -1.89 -65.17 -16.34
CA ALA A 347 -2.16 -65.38 -17.77
C ALA A 347 -0.91 -65.87 -18.52
N ASP A 348 0.26 -65.31 -18.23
CA ASP A 348 1.54 -65.76 -18.80
C ASP A 348 1.90 -67.18 -18.36
N ARG A 349 1.69 -67.52 -17.09
CA ARG A 349 1.86 -68.89 -16.59
C ARG A 349 0.87 -69.85 -17.23
N GLN A 350 -0.39 -69.44 -17.39
CA GLN A 350 -1.42 -70.23 -18.06
C GLN A 350 -1.08 -70.44 -19.53
N ALA A 351 -0.59 -69.42 -20.23
CA ALA A 351 -0.10 -69.53 -21.60
C ALA A 351 1.07 -70.51 -21.69
N LYS A 352 2.06 -70.43 -20.77
CA LYS A 352 3.19 -71.36 -20.69
C LYS A 352 2.77 -72.81 -20.37
N ILE A 353 1.79 -73.01 -19.50
CA ILE A 353 1.26 -74.35 -19.16
C ILE A 353 0.43 -74.91 -20.32
N SER A 354 -0.32 -74.06 -21.02
CA SER A 354 -1.10 -74.44 -22.18
C SER A 354 -0.25 -74.58 -23.46
N ASP A 355 0.99 -74.12 -23.44
CA ASP A 355 1.91 -74.24 -24.56
C ASP A 355 2.37 -75.70 -24.69
N THR A 356 1.65 -76.45 -25.51
CA THR A 356 1.98 -77.84 -25.86
C THR A 356 3.06 -77.94 -26.94
N THR A 357 3.51 -76.81 -27.51
CA THR A 357 4.53 -76.77 -28.58
C THR A 357 5.83 -77.49 -28.19
N PRO A 358 6.40 -77.33 -26.98
CA PRO A 358 7.60 -78.07 -26.56
C PRO A 358 7.34 -79.57 -26.52
N LEU A 359 6.17 -79.98 -26.05
CA LEU A 359 5.78 -81.39 -25.97
C LEU A 359 5.62 -82.00 -27.36
N ILE A 360 5.04 -81.24 -28.30
CA ILE A 360 4.90 -81.62 -29.71
C ILE A 360 6.30 -81.77 -30.36
N GLN A 361 7.21 -80.82 -30.13
CA GLN A 361 8.59 -80.90 -30.64
C GLN A 361 9.35 -82.11 -30.10
N VAL A 362 9.23 -82.40 -28.80
CA VAL A 362 9.83 -83.60 -28.20
C VAL A 362 9.22 -84.87 -28.81
N LYS A 363 7.90 -84.91 -29.00
CA LYS A 363 7.22 -86.04 -29.65
C LYS A 363 7.70 -86.22 -31.09
N GLU A 364 7.84 -85.16 -31.88
CA GLU A 364 8.39 -85.22 -33.24
C GLU A 364 9.83 -85.71 -33.26
N ALA A 365 10.69 -85.22 -32.34
CA ALA A 365 12.06 -85.69 -32.21
C ALA A 365 12.12 -87.19 -31.87
N VAL A 366 11.26 -87.67 -30.96
CA VAL A 366 11.15 -89.10 -30.63
C VAL A 366 10.71 -89.93 -31.83
N VAL A 367 9.71 -89.48 -32.59
CA VAL A 367 9.26 -90.16 -33.82
C VAL A 367 10.38 -90.20 -34.87
N LYS A 368 11.13 -89.12 -35.02
CA LYS A 368 12.28 -89.04 -35.93
C LYS A 368 13.38 -90.03 -35.53
N VAL A 369 13.74 -90.08 -34.24
CA VAL A 369 14.71 -91.05 -33.70
C VAL A 369 14.22 -92.48 -33.92
N GLN A 370 12.92 -92.77 -33.71
CA GLN A 370 12.36 -94.10 -34.00
C GLN A 370 12.45 -94.47 -35.48
N ALA A 371 12.19 -93.52 -36.39
CA ALA A 371 12.33 -93.75 -37.82
C ALA A 371 13.79 -94.02 -38.20
N GLU A 372 14.72 -93.29 -37.62
CA GLU A 372 16.17 -93.46 -37.82
C GLU A 372 16.66 -94.80 -37.28
N ILE A 373 16.18 -95.25 -36.11
CA ILE A 373 16.45 -96.60 -35.57
C ILE A 373 15.96 -97.67 -36.55
N LYS A 374 14.72 -97.57 -37.08
CA LYS A 374 14.21 -98.53 -38.07
C LYS A 374 15.07 -98.58 -39.32
N LEU A 375 15.50 -97.41 -39.82
CA LEU A 375 16.40 -97.30 -40.96
C LEU A 375 17.76 -97.96 -40.68
N MET A 376 18.35 -97.69 -39.50
CA MET A 376 19.60 -98.32 -39.07
C MET A 376 19.44 -99.83 -38.92
N SER A 377 18.34 -100.33 -38.35
CA SER A 377 18.07 -101.77 -38.28
C SER A 377 17.97 -102.41 -39.67
N LEU A 378 17.36 -101.73 -40.63
CA LEU A 378 17.25 -102.22 -42.01
C LEU A 378 18.62 -102.23 -42.70
N ARG A 379 19.44 -101.19 -42.50
CA ARG A 379 20.85 -101.16 -42.94
C ARG A 379 21.67 -102.28 -42.31
N ILE A 380 21.55 -102.50 -41.01
CA ILE A 380 22.21 -103.59 -40.29
C ILE A 380 21.77 -104.93 -40.87
N GLY A 381 20.49 -105.13 -41.15
CA GLY A 381 19.97 -106.36 -41.77
C GLY A 381 20.52 -106.61 -43.18
N ILE A 382 20.59 -105.57 -44.03
CA ILE A 382 21.21 -105.66 -45.36
C ILE A 382 22.69 -105.96 -45.24
N LEU A 383 23.41 -105.29 -44.35
CA LEU A 383 24.83 -105.54 -44.09
C LEU A 383 25.07 -106.96 -43.57
N GLN A 384 24.24 -107.43 -42.63
CA GLN A 384 24.29 -108.81 -42.13
C GLN A 384 24.08 -109.81 -43.25
N ASN A 385 23.06 -109.64 -44.12
CA ASN A 385 22.86 -110.51 -45.27
C ASN A 385 24.04 -110.42 -46.27
N GLY A 386 24.57 -109.22 -46.51
CA GLY A 386 25.76 -109.03 -47.35
C GLY A 386 26.98 -109.78 -46.81
N VAL A 387 27.23 -109.69 -45.50
CA VAL A 387 28.27 -110.45 -44.81
C VAL A 387 27.99 -111.95 -44.88
N LEU A 388 26.75 -112.38 -44.65
CA LEU A 388 26.34 -113.79 -44.71
C LEU A 388 26.55 -114.36 -46.12
N GLN A 389 26.19 -113.62 -47.17
CA GLN A 389 26.46 -113.99 -48.55
C GLN A 389 27.95 -114.03 -48.86
N HIS A 390 28.74 -113.09 -48.32
CA HIS A 390 30.19 -113.11 -48.49
C HIS A 390 30.82 -114.32 -47.77
N VAL A 391 30.39 -114.64 -46.55
CA VAL A 391 30.82 -115.82 -45.79
C VAL A 391 30.37 -117.11 -46.49
N MET A 392 29.15 -117.17 -47.03
CA MET A 392 28.66 -118.30 -47.84
C MET A 392 29.47 -118.47 -49.13
N LYS A 393 29.79 -117.38 -49.83
CA LYS A 393 30.66 -117.42 -51.02
C LYS A 393 32.08 -117.85 -50.66
N GLN A 394 32.65 -117.37 -49.56
CA GLN A 394 33.97 -117.80 -49.08
C GLN A 394 33.98 -119.26 -48.63
N THR A 395 32.95 -119.73 -47.92
CA THR A 395 32.85 -121.14 -47.49
C THR A 395 32.58 -122.08 -48.66
N LYS A 396 31.83 -121.64 -49.69
CA LYS A 396 31.67 -122.36 -50.96
C LYS A 396 32.98 -122.39 -51.76
N ALA A 397 33.66 -121.27 -51.92
CA ALA A 397 34.99 -121.21 -52.55
C ALA A 397 36.04 -122.03 -51.80
N ARG A 398 35.95 -122.11 -50.46
CA ARG A 398 36.82 -122.96 -49.63
C ARG A 398 36.47 -124.46 -49.72
N ARG A 399 35.22 -124.82 -50.04
CA ARG A 399 34.83 -126.20 -50.36
C ARG A 399 35.21 -126.61 -51.78
N GLU A 400 35.14 -125.68 -52.73
CA GLU A 400 35.45 -125.92 -54.15
C GLU A 400 36.95 -125.69 -54.47
N GLY A 401 37.75 -125.20 -53.52
CA GLY A 401 39.17 -124.86 -53.68
C GLY A 401 40.19 -125.78 -52.98
N LEU A 402 39.82 -127.02 -52.63
CA LEU A 402 40.74 -128.02 -52.04
C LEU A 402 41.07 -129.17 -53.00
N THR A 403 41.17 -128.85 -54.29
CA THR A 403 41.89 -129.65 -55.29
C THR A 403 42.81 -128.75 -56.11
N ILE A 404 44.08 -128.75 -55.70
CA ILE A 404 45.29 -128.80 -56.54
C ILE A 404 45.60 -127.59 -57.45
N GLU A 405 46.69 -126.90 -57.03
CA GLU A 405 47.74 -126.21 -57.82
C GLU A 405 47.34 -124.90 -58.53
N GLY A 406 48.14 -123.83 -58.55
CA GLY A 406 49.59 -123.63 -58.48
C GLY A 406 49.90 -122.44 -59.41
N ALA A 407 51.00 -121.73 -59.15
CA ALA A 407 51.66 -120.71 -60.01
C ALA A 407 51.28 -119.20 -59.86
N GLU A 408 52.30 -118.46 -59.43
CA GLU A 408 52.83 -117.18 -59.95
C GLU A 408 51.96 -115.90 -59.84
N MET A 409 52.33 -114.93 -58.99
CA MET A 409 53.34 -113.86 -59.18
C MET A 409 53.00 -112.87 -60.32
N TYR A 410 52.73 -111.61 -59.91
CA TYR A 410 52.89 -110.27 -60.55
C TYR A 410 51.68 -109.39 -60.19
N SER A 411 51.76 -108.42 -59.26
CA SER A 411 52.44 -107.11 -59.27
C SER A 411 51.54 -105.96 -59.78
N GLY A 412 51.43 -104.91 -58.94
CA GLY A 412 50.93 -103.56 -59.28
C GLY A 412 49.41 -103.39 -59.19
N GLU A 413 48.82 -102.31 -58.68
CA GLU A 413 49.34 -101.05 -58.15
C GLU A 413 48.15 -100.33 -57.49
N VAL A 414 48.47 -99.43 -56.56
CA VAL A 414 47.57 -98.56 -55.80
C VAL A 414 46.97 -97.48 -56.69
N MET A 415 45.72 -97.06 -56.40
CA MET A 415 45.18 -95.67 -56.39
C MET A 415 43.65 -95.74 -56.44
N LEU A 416 42.90 -95.54 -55.36
CA LEU A 416 42.53 -94.23 -54.78
C LEU A 416 42.22 -93.18 -55.85
N SER A 417 40.94 -92.98 -56.13
CA SER A 417 40.27 -91.72 -55.79
C SER A 417 38.76 -91.90 -55.62
#